data_AF-A0A660WHL1-F1
#
_entry.id   AF-A0A660WHL1-F1
#
_cell.length_a   1.000
_cell.length_b   1.000
_cell.length_c   1.000
_cell.angle_alpha   90.00
_cell.angle_beta   90.00
_cell.angle_gamma   90.00
#
_symmetry.space_group_name_H-M   'P 1'
#
loop_
_entity.id
_entity.type
_entity.pdbx_description
1 polymer ?
#
loop_
_entity_poly.entity_id
_entity_poly.type
_entity_poly.pdbx_seq_one_letter_code
_entity_poly.pdbx_strand_id
1 'polypeptide(L)'
;MFYGYWNVPLCSLIIVSTLTDFVASGQIDKSTDPKARRAWLTLSVVVNLGILATFKYAGFFMDSFYAMTEGLGMDLGGSPAIRLILPIGISFYTFQTMGYTIDVYRGKLRAERNFINFATYVAFFPQLVAGPIERGGNLLPQIRRIPGPSLKGIT
;
A
#
# COMPACT_ATOMS: atom_id res chain seq x y z
N MET A 1 -19.47 6.46 -12.30
CA MET A 1 -18.15 7.13 -12.29
C MET A 1 -18.23 8.33 -11.35
N PHE A 2 -17.86 8.20 -10.07
CA PHE A 2 -17.96 9.35 -9.12
C PHE A 2 -16.93 9.29 -7.97
N TYR A 3 -16.38 8.12 -7.61
CA TYR A 3 -15.43 8.00 -6.49
C TYR A 3 -13.93 8.02 -6.87
N GLY A 4 -13.58 7.91 -8.15
CA GLY A 4 -12.17 7.87 -8.61
C GLY A 4 -11.52 9.24 -8.84
N TYR A 5 -12.27 10.34 -8.73
CA TYR A 5 -11.83 11.66 -9.20
C TYR A 5 -11.35 12.60 -8.09
N TRP A 6 -11.49 12.23 -6.82
CA TRP A 6 -11.26 13.19 -5.72
C TRP A 6 -9.79 13.27 -5.27
N ASN A 7 -8.91 12.33 -5.66
CA ASN A 7 -7.46 12.40 -5.39
C ASN A 7 -6.65 11.36 -6.21
N VAL A 8 -6.57 11.55 -7.54
CA VAL A 8 -5.85 10.66 -8.47
C VAL A 8 -4.39 10.33 -8.04
N PRO A 9 -3.59 11.27 -7.48
CA PRO A 9 -2.22 10.98 -7.06
C PRO A 9 -2.11 9.96 -5.92
N LEU A 10 -3.06 10.01 -4.98
CA LEU A 10 -3.13 9.09 -3.83
C LEU A 10 -3.40 7.66 -4.28
N CYS A 11 -4.37 7.47 -5.20
CA CYS A 11 -4.68 6.16 -5.75
C CYS A 11 -3.47 5.55 -6.47
N SER A 12 -2.74 6.34 -7.27
CA SER A 12 -1.53 5.86 -7.93
C SER A 12 -0.43 5.44 -6.95
N LEU A 13 -0.22 6.21 -5.87
CA LEU A 13 0.79 5.88 -4.84
C LEU A 13 0.45 4.58 -4.10
N ILE A 14 -0.83 4.39 -3.78
CA ILE A 14 -1.32 3.15 -3.15
C ILE A 14 -1.13 1.96 -4.08
N ILE A 15 -1.48 2.07 -5.36
CA ILE A 15 -1.27 1.00 -6.35
C ILE A 15 0.21 0.65 -6.47
N VAL A 16 1.10 1.65 -6.49
CA VAL A 16 2.55 1.43 -6.54
C VAL A 16 3.06 0.71 -5.28
N SER A 17 2.58 1.09 -4.09
CA SER A 17 2.86 0.38 -2.84
C SER A 17 2.36 -1.08 -2.89
N THR A 18 1.11 -1.30 -3.30
CA THR A 18 0.52 -2.64 -3.43
C THR A 18 1.36 -3.51 -4.37
N LEU A 19 1.75 -2.96 -5.52
CA LEU A 19 2.57 -3.67 -6.50
C LEU A 19 3.95 -4.00 -5.94
N THR A 20 4.56 -3.04 -5.23
CA THR A 20 5.87 -3.22 -4.59
C THR A 20 5.81 -4.34 -3.56
N ASP A 21 4.77 -4.38 -2.72
CA ASP A 21 4.58 -5.43 -1.70
C ASP A 21 4.29 -6.80 -2.31
N PHE A 22 3.52 -6.84 -3.39
CA PHE A 22 3.26 -8.07 -4.15
C PHE A 22 4.55 -8.65 -4.74
N VAL A 23 5.36 -7.80 -5.39
CA VAL A 23 6.65 -8.23 -5.97
C VAL A 23 7.63 -8.61 -4.86
N ALA A 24 7.78 -7.79 -3.82
CA ALA A 24 8.70 -8.04 -2.72
C ALA A 24 8.36 -9.35 -2.00
N SER A 25 7.10 -9.57 -1.62
CA SER A 25 6.66 -10.82 -0.99
C SER A 25 6.91 -12.03 -1.89
N GLY A 26 6.61 -11.92 -3.19
CA GLY A 26 6.88 -12.98 -4.17
C GLY A 26 8.37 -13.32 -4.32
N GLN A 27 9.26 -12.32 -4.28
CA GLN A 27 10.71 -12.55 -4.34
C GLN A 27 11.27 -13.11 -3.03
N ILE A 28 10.73 -12.67 -1.88
CA ILE A 28 11.09 -13.19 -0.56
C ILE A 28 10.74 -14.68 -0.42
N ASP A 29 9.61 -15.10 -0.98
CA ASP A 29 9.14 -16.49 -0.93
C ASP A 29 9.91 -17.41 -1.90
N LYS A 30 10.40 -16.87 -3.02
CA LYS A 30 11.23 -17.62 -4.01
C LYS A 30 12.71 -17.72 -3.61
N SER A 31 13.24 -16.71 -2.94
CA SER A 31 14.66 -16.63 -2.61
C SER A 31 15.02 -17.51 -1.43
N THR A 32 16.05 -18.34 -1.57
CA THR A 32 16.69 -19.08 -0.46
C THR A 32 17.79 -18.26 0.23
N ASP A 33 18.33 -17.24 -0.45
CA ASP A 33 19.37 -16.37 0.11
C ASP A 33 18.79 -15.40 1.15
N PRO A 34 19.23 -15.45 2.43
CA PRO A 34 18.77 -14.55 3.48
C PRO A 34 19.10 -13.07 3.20
N LYS A 35 20.18 -12.76 2.46
CA LYS A 35 20.53 -11.37 2.14
C LYS A 35 19.54 -10.76 1.16
N ALA A 36 19.26 -11.47 0.07
CA ALA A 36 18.24 -11.05 -0.89
C ALA A 36 16.85 -10.89 -0.24
N ARG A 37 16.43 -11.84 0.60
CA ARG A 37 15.15 -11.73 1.33
C ARG A 37 15.07 -10.47 2.20
N ARG A 38 16.17 -10.14 2.89
CA ARG A 38 16.23 -8.94 3.74
C ARG A 38 16.20 -7.67 2.90
N ALA A 39 16.89 -7.64 1.75
CA ALA A 39 16.89 -6.49 0.85
C ALA A 39 15.47 -6.19 0.32
N TRP A 40 14.73 -7.21 -0.12
CA TRP A 40 13.34 -7.06 -0.58
C TRP A 40 12.39 -6.60 0.54
N LEU A 41 12.56 -7.12 1.75
CA LEU A 41 11.80 -6.65 2.91
C LEU A 41 12.10 -5.18 3.21
N THR A 42 13.38 -4.80 3.23
CA THR A 42 13.79 -3.42 3.48
C THR A 42 13.23 -2.49 2.41
N LEU A 43 13.27 -2.87 1.13
CA LEU A 43 12.68 -2.09 0.05
C LEU A 43 11.17 -1.85 0.27
N SER A 44 10.40 -2.90 0.56
CA SER A 44 8.96 -2.82 0.87
C SER A 44 8.68 -1.90 2.06
N VAL A 45 9.42 -2.06 3.16
CA VAL A 45 9.25 -1.24 4.37
C VAL A 45 9.59 0.23 4.09
N VAL A 46 10.69 0.51 3.39
CA VAL A 46 11.11 1.87 3.05
C VAL A 46 10.11 2.55 2.13
N VAL A 47 9.59 1.86 1.11
CA VAL A 47 8.57 2.42 0.21
C VAL A 47 7.29 2.75 0.96
N ASN A 48 6.79 1.82 1.77
CA ASN A 48 5.56 2.01 2.55
C ASN A 48 5.70 3.11 3.61
N LEU A 49 6.81 3.14 4.36
CA LEU A 49 7.08 4.21 5.32
C LEU A 49 7.34 5.55 4.63
N GLY A 50 7.97 5.55 3.45
CA GLY A 50 8.17 6.74 2.64
C GLY A 50 6.83 7.35 2.24
N ILE A 51 5.91 6.54 1.72
CA ILE A 51 4.55 6.98 1.39
C ILE A 51 3.82 7.53 2.62
N LEU A 52 3.90 6.82 3.76
CA LEU A 52 3.29 7.26 5.01
C LEU A 52 3.88 8.59 5.51
N ALA A 53 5.20 8.74 5.43
CA ALA A 53 5.90 9.95 5.82
C ALA A 53 5.56 11.12 4.89
N THR A 54 5.54 10.90 3.56
CA THR A 54 5.11 11.90 2.59
C THR A 54 3.71 12.37 2.91
N PHE A 55 2.76 11.49 3.23
CA PHE A 55 1.40 11.93 3.56
C PHE A 55 1.28 12.60 4.93
N LYS A 56 1.98 12.08 5.95
CA LYS A 56 1.94 12.64 7.31
C LYS A 56 2.63 14.00 7.42
N TYR A 57 3.68 14.20 6.64
CA TYR A 57 4.51 15.40 6.63
C TYR A 57 4.38 16.20 5.33
N ALA A 58 3.37 15.91 4.48
CA ALA A 58 3.17 16.56 3.18
C ALA A 58 3.17 18.09 3.30
N GLY A 59 2.44 18.61 4.28
CA GLY A 59 2.39 20.05 4.54
C GLY A 59 3.77 20.61 4.89
N PHE A 60 4.47 20.01 5.84
CA PHE A 60 5.82 20.44 6.24
C PHE A 60 6.84 20.34 5.10
N PHE A 61 6.78 19.28 4.29
CA PHE A 61 7.68 19.10 3.15
C PHE A 61 7.42 20.13 2.05
N MET A 62 6.15 20.38 1.73
CA MET A 62 5.75 21.42 0.78
C MET A 62 6.20 22.79 1.27
N ASP A 63 5.97 23.12 2.55
CA ASP A 63 6.39 24.40 3.13
C ASP A 63 7.91 24.57 3.13
N SER A 64 8.66 23.50 3.43
CA SER A 64 10.13 23.49 3.34
C SER A 64 10.64 23.62 1.90
N PHE A 65 9.96 22.97 0.95
CA PHE A 65 10.30 23.02 -0.47
C PHE A 65 10.06 24.43 -1.03
N TYR A 66 8.91 25.05 -0.73
CA TYR A 66 8.63 26.44 -1.11
C TYR A 66 9.64 27.41 -0.50
N ALA A 67 9.98 27.27 0.79
CA ALA A 67 11.00 28.11 1.44
C ALA A 67 12.39 27.94 0.81
N MET A 68 12.75 26.74 0.37
CA MET A 68 14.01 26.47 -0.31
C MET A 68 14.03 27.07 -1.73
N THR A 69 12.93 26.98 -2.48
CA THR A 69 12.84 27.54 -3.84
C THR A 69 12.77 29.07 -3.84
N GLU A 70 12.12 29.66 -2.83
CA GLU A 70 12.13 31.11 -2.60
C GLU A 70 13.56 31.59 -2.28
N GLY A 71 14.29 30.85 -1.44
CA GLY A 71 15.72 31.10 -1.18
C GLY A 71 16.64 30.97 -2.40
N LEU A 72 16.20 30.26 -3.45
CA LEU A 72 16.89 30.13 -4.74
C LEU A 72 16.39 31.13 -5.81
N GLY A 73 15.49 32.05 -5.44
CA GLY A 73 14.97 33.10 -6.32
C GLY A 73 13.94 32.61 -7.34
N MET A 74 13.44 31.37 -7.21
CA MET A 74 12.34 30.83 -8.02
C MET A 74 11.04 30.98 -7.24
N ASP A 75 10.28 32.04 -7.52
CA ASP A 75 8.97 32.25 -6.92
C ASP A 75 7.93 31.33 -7.59
N LEU A 76 7.67 30.19 -6.96
CA LEU A 76 6.71 29.19 -7.45
C LEU A 76 5.26 29.52 -7.09
N GLY A 77 4.97 30.69 -6.51
CA GLY A 77 3.63 31.05 -6.04
C GLY A 77 3.27 30.28 -4.77
N GLY A 78 2.97 31.03 -3.70
CA GLY A 78 2.93 30.52 -2.32
C GLY A 78 2.13 29.24 -2.07
N SER A 79 2.48 28.58 -0.95
CA SER A 79 1.95 27.29 -0.47
C SER A 79 0.42 27.22 -0.56
N PRO A 80 -0.15 26.48 -1.54
CA PRO A 80 -1.51 26.01 -1.40
C PRO A 80 -1.43 25.05 -0.23
N ALA A 81 -1.91 25.45 0.94
CA ALA A 81 -1.97 24.59 2.10
C ALA A 81 -2.79 23.35 1.71
N ILE A 82 -2.10 22.29 1.25
CA ILE A 82 -2.69 20.99 1.00
C ILE A 82 -2.97 20.45 2.40
N ARG A 83 -4.09 20.89 2.97
CA ARG A 83 -4.76 20.21 4.08
C ARG A 83 -5.29 18.92 3.50
N LEU A 84 -4.37 18.01 3.22
CA LEU A 84 -4.69 16.65 2.89
C LEU A 84 -5.29 16.09 4.17
N ILE A 85 -6.62 16.15 4.27
CA ILE A 85 -7.38 15.39 5.24
C ILE A 85 -7.08 13.95 4.86
N LEU A 86 -6.02 13.42 5.47
CA LEU A 86 -5.56 12.07 5.32
C LEU A 86 -6.77 11.20 5.65
N PRO A 87 -7.32 10.44 4.69
CA PRO A 87 -8.29 9.42 5.03
C PRO A 87 -7.59 8.54 6.05
N ILE A 88 -8.18 8.43 7.24
CA ILE A 88 -7.66 7.66 8.37
C ILE A 88 -7.22 6.24 7.92
N GLY A 89 -7.77 5.74 6.81
CA GLY A 89 -7.45 4.46 6.19
C GLY A 89 -6.07 4.25 5.56
N ILE A 90 -5.30 5.27 5.17
CA ILE A 90 -4.01 5.03 4.45
C ILE A 90 -2.97 4.40 5.37
N SER A 91 -2.90 4.84 6.62
CA SER A 91 -2.02 4.25 7.63
C SER A 91 -2.37 2.77 7.86
N PHE A 92 -3.66 2.45 7.97
CA PHE A 92 -4.12 1.08 8.17
C PHE A 92 -3.80 0.19 6.98
N TYR A 93 -4.09 0.65 5.77
CA TYR A 93 -3.68 0.00 4.53
C TYR A 93 -2.17 -0.30 4.55
N THR A 94 -1.35 0.71 4.85
CA THR A 94 0.12 0.61 4.78
C THR A 94 0.65 -0.39 5.81
N PHE A 95 0.09 -0.38 7.02
CA PHE A 95 0.45 -1.36 8.05
C PHE A 95 -0.02 -2.77 7.71
N GLN A 96 -1.18 -2.92 7.06
CA GLN A 96 -1.70 -4.22 6.65
C GLN A 96 -0.83 -4.86 5.56
N THR A 97 -0.50 -4.12 4.49
CA THR A 97 0.33 -4.64 3.39
C THR A 97 1.76 -4.91 3.84
N MET A 98 2.35 -4.00 4.63
CA MET A 98 3.68 -4.20 5.22
C MET A 98 3.71 -5.40 6.18
N GLY A 99 2.67 -5.55 7.02
CA GLY A 99 2.52 -6.69 7.93
C GLY A 99 2.48 -8.01 7.18
N TYR A 100 1.78 -8.07 6.05
CA TYR A 100 1.78 -9.23 5.16
C TYR A 100 3.19 -9.57 4.64
N THR A 101 3.93 -8.58 4.09
CA THR A 101 5.29 -8.81 3.60
C THR A 101 6.24 -9.29 4.71
N ILE A 102 6.09 -8.76 5.92
CA ILE A 102 6.85 -9.21 7.10
C ILE A 102 6.52 -10.66 7.48
N ASP A 103 5.25 -11.04 7.45
CA ASP A 103 4.83 -12.41 7.76
C ASP A 103 5.31 -13.41 6.70
N VAL A 104 5.38 -13.01 5.43
CA VAL A 104 6.03 -13.80 4.36
C VAL A 104 7.54 -13.92 4.59
N TYR A 105 8.21 -12.83 4.96
CA TYR A 105 9.64 -12.87 5.33
C TYR A 105 9.93 -13.79 6.51
N ARG A 106 9.05 -13.81 7.51
CA ARG A 106 9.16 -14.71 8.68
C ARG A 106 8.77 -16.16 8.38
N GLY A 107 8.33 -16.47 7.16
CA GLY A 107 7.88 -17.81 6.78
C GLY A 107 6.57 -18.24 7.43
N LYS A 108 5.80 -17.29 8.00
CA LYS A 108 4.49 -17.57 8.59
C LYS A 108 3.40 -17.71 7.53
N LEU A 109 3.57 -17.02 6.39
CA LEU A 109 2.68 -17.03 5.25
C LEU A 109 3.47 -17.30 3.97
N ARG A 110 2.84 -17.94 2.99
CA ARG A 110 3.35 -18.01 1.61
C ARG A 110 2.89 -16.79 0.82
N ALA A 111 3.71 -16.34 -0.12
CA ALA A 111 3.34 -15.24 -0.99
C ALA A 111 2.12 -15.60 -1.86
N GLU A 112 1.19 -14.67 -2.02
CA GLU A 112 0.07 -14.78 -2.94
C GLU A 112 0.61 -14.63 -4.37
N ARG A 113 0.19 -15.53 -5.26
CA ARG A 113 0.66 -15.54 -6.64
C ARG A 113 -0.29 -14.81 -7.58
N ASN A 114 -1.53 -14.60 -7.15
CA ASN A 114 -2.54 -13.88 -7.91
C ASN A 114 -2.64 -12.43 -7.42
N PHE A 115 -2.23 -11.49 -8.28
CA PHE A 115 -2.31 -10.06 -8.00
C PHE A 115 -3.74 -9.60 -7.69
N ILE A 116 -4.75 -10.14 -8.36
CA ILE A 116 -6.16 -9.78 -8.11
C ILE A 116 -6.55 -10.17 -6.68
N ASN A 117 -6.22 -11.39 -6.25
CA ASN A 117 -6.52 -11.84 -4.87
C ASN A 117 -5.80 -10.97 -3.83
N PHE A 118 -4.55 -10.58 -4.10
CA PHE A 118 -3.80 -9.68 -3.24
C PHE A 118 -4.42 -8.29 -3.21
N ALA A 119 -4.73 -7.70 -4.37
CA ALA A 119 -5.40 -6.41 -4.47
C ALA A 119 -6.78 -6.43 -3.79
N THR A 120 -7.54 -7.52 -3.89
CA THR A 120 -8.79 -7.72 -3.16
C THR A 120 -8.56 -7.76 -1.65
N TYR A 121 -7.59 -8.54 -1.16
CA TYR A 121 -7.22 -8.55 0.26
C TYR A 121 -6.92 -7.14 0.80
N VAL A 122 -6.18 -6.38 0.01
CA VAL A 122 -5.78 -5.02 0.32
C VAL A 122 -6.95 -4.03 0.24
N ALA A 123 -7.86 -4.20 -0.72
CA ALA A 123 -9.06 -3.38 -0.87
C ALA A 123 -10.10 -3.62 0.24
N PHE A 124 -10.09 -4.79 0.87
CA PHE A 124 -10.96 -5.13 2.01
C PHE A 124 -10.50 -4.53 3.36
N PHE A 125 -9.44 -3.71 3.38
CA PHE A 125 -8.93 -3.05 4.59
C PHE A 125 -9.99 -2.30 5.46
N PRO A 126 -11.07 -1.69 4.93
CA PRO A 126 -12.00 -0.91 5.76
C PRO A 126 -12.78 -1.76 6.78
N GLN A 127 -13.02 -3.04 6.47
CA GLN A 127 -13.73 -3.96 7.37
C GLN A 127 -12.83 -4.55 8.47
N LEU A 128 -11.50 -4.46 8.33
CA LEU A 128 -10.52 -4.98 9.30
C LEU A 128 -10.35 -4.13 10.56
N VAL A 129 -10.96 -2.93 10.62
CA VAL A 129 -10.84 -1.99 11.75
C VAL A 129 -11.91 -2.22 12.82
N ALA A 130 -13.01 -2.92 12.49
CA ALA A 130 -14.12 -3.15 13.41
C ALA A 130 -13.99 -4.41 14.31
N GLY A 131 -12.84 -5.11 14.28
CA GLY A 131 -12.56 -6.31 15.08
C GLY A 131 -11.05 -6.56 15.27
N PRO A 132 -10.62 -7.59 16.03
CA PRO A 132 -9.20 -7.90 16.23
C PRO A 132 -8.49 -8.03 14.88
N ILE A 133 -7.35 -7.35 14.73
CA ILE A 133 -6.59 -7.18 13.48
C ILE A 133 -6.52 -8.51 12.69
N GLU A 134 -7.38 -8.65 11.68
CA GLU A 134 -7.42 -9.85 10.84
C GLU A 134 -6.14 -9.92 9.99
N ARG A 135 -5.43 -11.05 10.06
CA ARG A 135 -4.16 -11.23 9.35
C ARG A 135 -4.40 -11.88 8.00
N GLY A 136 -3.52 -11.63 7.02
CA GLY A 136 -3.62 -12.20 5.68
C GLY A 136 -3.77 -13.72 5.64
N GLY A 137 -3.31 -14.43 6.69
CA GLY A 137 -3.48 -15.87 6.86
C GLY A 137 -4.92 -16.37 6.93
N ASN A 138 -5.87 -15.56 7.41
CA ASN A 138 -7.28 -15.96 7.55
C ASN A 138 -8.12 -15.57 6.33
N LEU A 139 -7.86 -14.39 5.74
CA LEU A 139 -8.68 -13.80 4.68
C LEU A 139 -8.30 -14.31 3.28
N LEU A 140 -7.01 -14.48 2.97
CA LEU A 140 -6.57 -14.98 1.66
C LEU A 140 -7.14 -16.36 1.32
N PRO A 141 -7.18 -17.35 2.23
CA PRO A 141 -7.82 -18.64 1.95
C PRO A 141 -9.31 -18.53 1.63
N GLN A 142 -10.02 -17.56 2.23
CA GLN A 142 -11.44 -17.33 1.96
C GLN A 142 -11.65 -16.71 0.58
N ILE A 143 -10.83 -15.72 0.21
CA ILE A 143 -10.86 -15.10 -1.14
C ILE A 143 -10.62 -16.16 -2.22
N ARG A 144 -9.66 -17.08 -1.99
CA ARG A 144 -9.37 -18.18 -2.93
C ARG A 144 -10.53 -19.17 -3.12
N ARG A 145 -11.46 -19.27 -2.16
CA ARG A 145 -12.60 -20.21 -2.21
C ARG A 145 -13.83 -19.64 -2.92
N ILE A 146 -13.88 -18.34 -3.21
CA ILE A 146 -15.02 -17.74 -3.91
C ILE A 146 -14.95 -18.20 -5.38
N PRO A 147 -15.96 -18.95 -5.88
CA PRO A 147 -16.01 -19.31 -7.28
C PRO A 147 -16.09 -18.03 -8.12
N GLY A 148 -15.24 -17.92 -9.16
CA GLY A 148 -15.31 -16.80 -10.10
C GLY A 148 -16.72 -16.66 -10.71
N PRO A 149 -17.09 -15.48 -11.22
CA PRO A 149 -18.43 -15.22 -11.73
C PRO A 149 -18.80 -16.26 -12.79
N SER A 150 -19.70 -17.17 -12.42
CA SER A 150 -20.26 -18.17 -13.32
C SER A 150 -21.22 -17.47 -14.26
N LEU A 151 -20.76 -17.18 -15.48
CA LEU A 151 -21.58 -16.64 -16.58
C LEU A 151 -22.64 -17.63 -17.11
N LYS A 152 -22.86 -18.78 -16.46
CA LYS A 152 -23.80 -19.83 -16.90
C LYS A 152 -25.29 -19.52 -16.67
N GLY A 153 -25.69 -18.26 -16.54
CA GLY A 153 -27.08 -17.86 -16.26
C GLY A 153 -27.68 -16.84 -17.22
N ILE A 154 -27.01 -16.49 -18.32
CA ILE A 154 -27.45 -15.47 -19.28
C ILE A 154 -27.39 -16.01 -20.72
N THR A 155 -27.84 -17.24 -20.94
CA THR A 155 -28.06 -17.78 -22.31
C THR A 155 -29.42 -18.45 -22.37
#